data_AF-A0A542Z942-F1
#
_entry.id   AF-A0A542Z942-F1
#
_cell.length_a   1.000
_cell.length_b   1.000
_cell.length_c   1.000
_cell.angle_alpha   90.00
_cell.angle_beta   90.00
_cell.angle_gamma   90.00
#
_symmetry.space_group_name_H-M   'P 1'
#
loop_
_entity.id
_entity.type
_entity.pdbx_description
1 polymer ?
#
loop_
_entity_poly.entity_id
_entity_poly.type
_entity_poly.pdbx_seq_one_letter_code
_entity_poly.pdbx_strand_id
1 'polypeptide(L)'
;MAPRTPTLTVDFAGDDPQAVALVLHGGQQRSGRPVHPWNLAALRMVPFARRIAEVGDGRIAVARLRYAVRGWNAPALAPVADTEWALDEVRARLGDLPVALVGHSMGGRSAIYAAGHDSVTTVVGLAPWLEQGDPSEQLGGRQVLLVHGTADRMTSHRATANFANRIKAEGVDVTLVHRLGERHAMLRNASAWHDLAADFTCSSLVGAAPSAIVDTRKDAAS
;
A
#
# COMPACT_ATOMS: atom_id res chain seq x y z
N MET A 1 -22.11 9.10 21.40
CA MET A 1 -21.03 8.18 20.98
C MET A 1 -19.88 9.06 20.48
N ALA A 2 -18.65 8.92 20.98
CA ALA A 2 -17.54 9.74 20.51
C ALA A 2 -17.37 9.59 18.97
N PRO A 3 -17.04 10.68 18.25
CA PRO A 3 -16.78 10.59 16.81
C PRO A 3 -15.66 9.57 16.57
N ARG A 4 -15.87 8.70 15.58
CA ARG A 4 -14.86 7.72 15.18
C ARG A 4 -13.89 8.46 14.27
N THR A 5 -12.73 8.79 14.81
CA THR A 5 -11.72 9.54 14.06
C THR A 5 -10.62 8.60 13.58
N PRO A 6 -10.17 8.71 12.32
CA PRO A 6 -8.96 8.03 11.89
C PRO A 6 -7.76 8.51 12.70
N THR A 7 -6.64 7.79 12.66
CA THR A 7 -5.42 8.19 13.34
C THR A 7 -4.23 8.00 12.44
N LEU A 8 -3.45 9.06 12.25
CA LEU A 8 -2.15 9.03 11.60
C LEU A 8 -1.05 8.91 12.66
N THR A 9 -0.17 7.93 12.50
CA THR A 9 1.05 7.79 13.30
C THR A 9 2.25 7.86 12.38
N VAL A 10 3.16 8.81 12.62
CA VAL A 10 4.47 8.84 11.97
C VAL A 10 5.39 7.95 12.80
N ASP A 11 5.80 6.81 12.25
CA ASP A 11 6.64 5.85 12.97
C ASP A 11 8.12 6.19 12.86
N PHE A 12 8.51 6.69 11.68
CA PHE A 12 9.88 7.02 11.35
C PHE A 12 9.89 8.30 10.53
N ALA A 13 10.75 9.25 10.89
CA ALA A 13 11.08 10.41 10.08
C ALA A 13 12.56 10.69 10.32
N GLY A 14 13.36 10.72 9.25
CA GLY A 14 14.71 11.26 9.33
C GLY A 14 14.68 12.76 9.60
N ASP A 15 15.86 13.36 9.80
CA ASP A 15 15.96 14.80 10.06
C ASP A 15 15.49 15.65 8.88
N ASP A 16 15.65 15.15 7.64
CA ASP A 16 15.25 15.81 6.39
C ASP A 16 14.72 14.77 5.36
N PRO A 17 13.48 14.28 5.51
CA PRO A 17 12.91 13.31 4.60
C PRO A 17 12.59 13.94 3.24
N GLN A 18 12.87 13.20 2.16
CA GLN A 18 12.64 13.63 0.78
C GLN A 18 11.31 13.12 0.22
N ALA A 19 10.70 12.12 0.88
CA ALA A 19 9.45 11.49 0.49
C ALA A 19 8.74 10.85 1.69
N VAL A 20 7.48 10.43 1.50
CA VAL A 20 6.70 9.76 2.53
C VAL A 20 6.10 8.45 2.01
N ALA A 21 6.18 7.39 2.81
CA ALA A 21 5.39 6.17 2.61
C ALA A 21 4.23 6.15 3.61
N LEU A 22 3.00 6.27 3.10
CA LEU A 22 1.77 6.14 3.88
C LEU A 22 1.22 4.72 3.76
N VAL A 23 1.24 4.00 4.88
CA VAL A 23 0.94 2.58 4.96
C VAL A 23 -0.51 2.37 5.43
N LEU A 24 -1.26 1.57 4.65
CA LEU A 24 -2.70 1.37 4.75
C LEU A 24 -3.03 -0.10 5.02
N HIS A 25 -3.78 -0.36 6.09
CA HIS A 25 -4.10 -1.73 6.48
C HIS A 25 -5.36 -2.30 5.82
N GLY A 26 -5.54 -3.62 5.88
CA GLY A 26 -6.77 -4.27 5.41
C GLY A 26 -7.98 -4.04 6.31
N GLY A 27 -9.17 -4.45 5.87
CA GLY A 27 -10.41 -4.26 6.61
C GLY A 27 -11.47 -5.28 6.24
N GLN A 28 -12.72 -4.84 6.19
CA GLN A 28 -13.87 -5.66 5.84
C GLN A 28 -14.71 -4.93 4.78
N GLN A 29 -15.43 -5.68 3.95
CA GLN A 29 -16.35 -5.07 3.00
C GLN A 29 -17.48 -4.28 3.71
N ARG A 30 -18.03 -4.83 4.80
CA ARG A 30 -19.10 -4.21 5.60
C ARG A 30 -18.83 -4.34 7.09
N SER A 31 -18.60 -3.21 7.77
CA SER A 31 -18.43 -3.14 9.21
C SER A 31 -18.46 -1.69 9.72
N GLY A 32 -19.42 -1.37 10.58
CA GLY A 32 -19.44 -0.08 11.30
C GLY A 32 -18.58 -0.09 12.57
N ARG A 33 -17.86 -1.18 12.88
CA ARG A 33 -17.08 -1.25 14.13
C ARG A 33 -15.82 -0.39 14.02
N PRO A 34 -15.40 0.29 15.11
CA PRO A 34 -14.14 1.03 15.12
C PRO A 34 -12.94 0.08 14.95
N VAL A 35 -11.84 0.60 14.41
CA VAL A 35 -10.58 -0.14 14.36
C VAL A 35 -9.87 -0.02 15.70
N HIS A 36 -9.67 -1.16 16.37
CA HIS A 36 -8.90 -1.20 17.62
C HIS A 36 -7.40 -1.01 17.35
N PRO A 37 -6.62 -0.40 18.25
CA PRO A 37 -5.16 -0.26 18.10
C PRO A 37 -4.42 -1.58 17.81
N TRP A 38 -4.90 -2.68 18.39
CA TRP A 38 -4.35 -4.04 18.21
C TRP A 38 -5.01 -4.83 17.07
N ASN A 39 -5.63 -4.14 16.11
CA ASN A 39 -6.24 -4.81 14.96
C ASN A 39 -5.17 -5.58 14.17
N LEU A 40 -5.37 -6.88 13.98
CA LEU A 40 -4.41 -7.76 13.31
C LEU A 40 -4.09 -7.32 11.87
N ALA A 41 -5.02 -6.67 11.16
CA ALA A 41 -4.74 -6.12 9.83
C ALA A 41 -3.78 -4.93 9.91
N ALA A 42 -3.90 -4.07 10.92
CA ALA A 42 -2.97 -2.97 11.16
C ALA A 42 -1.59 -3.48 11.59
N LEU A 43 -1.55 -4.46 12.52
CA LEU A 43 -0.29 -5.06 12.98
C LEU A 43 0.46 -5.78 11.86
N ARG A 44 -0.26 -6.39 10.90
CA ARG A 44 0.34 -7.03 9.72
C ARG A 44 1.15 -6.06 8.86
N MET A 45 0.83 -4.77 8.88
CA MET A 45 1.53 -3.77 8.07
C MET A 45 2.76 -3.18 8.77
N VAL A 46 2.98 -3.47 10.05
CA VAL A 46 4.14 -2.96 10.80
C VAL A 46 5.48 -3.46 10.22
N PRO A 47 5.64 -4.75 9.86
CA PRO A 47 6.88 -5.22 9.23
C PRO A 47 7.16 -4.56 7.86
N PHE A 48 6.13 -4.28 7.06
CA PHE A 48 6.27 -3.52 5.81
C PHE A 48 6.76 -2.09 6.09
N ALA A 49 6.14 -1.40 7.05
CA ALA A 49 6.52 -0.05 7.44
C ALA A 49 7.99 0.02 7.92
N ARG A 50 8.40 -0.94 8.76
CA ARG A 50 9.80 -1.04 9.23
C ARG A 50 10.77 -1.26 8.08
N ARG A 51 10.45 -2.18 7.17
CA ARG A 51 11.34 -2.48 6.04
C ARG A 51 11.48 -1.29 5.09
N ILE A 52 10.41 -0.54 4.85
CA ILE A 52 10.47 0.71 4.08
C ILE A 52 11.37 1.74 4.77
N ALA A 53 11.25 1.90 6.10
CA ALA A 53 12.10 2.83 6.85
C ALA A 53 13.58 2.43 6.78
N GLU A 54 13.89 1.14 6.89
CA GLU A 54 15.25 0.60 6.76
C GLU A 54 15.86 0.87 5.38
N VAL A 55 15.12 0.56 4.30
CA VAL A 55 15.62 0.76 2.92
C VAL A 55 15.64 2.24 2.52
N GLY A 56 14.71 3.03 3.07
CA GLY A 56 14.63 4.47 2.86
C GLY A 56 15.80 5.24 3.49
N ASP A 57 16.44 4.66 4.52
CA ASP A 57 17.67 5.19 5.14
C ASP A 57 17.56 6.68 5.50
N GLY A 58 16.49 7.04 6.22
CA GLY A 58 16.20 8.42 6.64
C GLY A 58 15.64 9.35 5.55
N ARG A 59 15.78 9.01 4.26
CA ARG A 59 15.24 9.80 3.14
C ARG A 59 13.73 9.63 2.97
N ILE A 60 13.12 8.63 3.59
CA ILE A 60 11.69 8.36 3.52
C ILE A 60 11.12 8.38 4.94
N ALA A 61 10.20 9.31 5.19
CA ALA A 61 9.36 9.23 6.37
C ALA A 61 8.29 8.13 6.18
N VAL A 62 8.00 7.37 7.23
CA VAL A 62 6.99 6.31 7.19
C VAL A 62 5.88 6.62 8.17
N ALA A 63 4.67 6.71 7.64
CA ALA A 63 3.45 6.94 8.41
C ALA A 63 2.48 5.78 8.23
N ARG A 64 1.72 5.46 9.27
CA ARG A 64 0.65 4.45 9.25
C ARG A 64 -0.69 5.12 9.54
N LEU A 65 -1.68 4.79 8.71
CA LEU A 65 -3.08 5.15 8.96
C LEU A 65 -3.78 4.00 9.69
N ARG A 66 -4.47 4.33 10.77
CA ARG A 66 -5.53 3.51 11.35
C ARG A 66 -6.89 4.12 10.99
N TYR A 67 -7.69 3.39 10.22
CA TYR A 67 -9.03 3.86 9.82
C TYR A 67 -9.96 4.06 11.03
N ALA A 68 -10.91 4.97 10.89
CA ALA A 68 -11.97 5.21 11.89
C ALA A 68 -12.84 3.96 12.07
N VAL A 69 -13.15 3.27 10.97
CA VAL A 69 -14.00 2.09 10.93
C VAL A 69 -13.36 0.96 10.13
N ARG A 70 -13.74 -0.28 10.45
CA ARG A 70 -13.20 -1.47 9.80
C ARG A 70 -13.69 -1.68 8.37
N GLY A 71 -14.83 -1.08 8.03
CA GLY A 71 -15.59 -1.40 6.82
C GLY A 71 -15.39 -0.41 5.68
N TRP A 72 -15.32 -0.91 4.46
CA TRP A 72 -15.46 -0.13 3.23
C TRP A 72 -16.82 0.57 3.17
N ASN A 73 -17.89 -0.14 3.53
CA ASN A 73 -19.24 0.41 3.75
C ASN A 73 -19.75 1.27 2.58
N ALA A 74 -19.67 0.78 1.35
CA ALA A 74 -20.28 1.46 0.20
C ALA A 74 -21.76 1.82 0.49
N PRO A 75 -22.22 3.03 0.14
CA PRO A 75 -21.53 4.04 -0.69
C PRO A 75 -20.65 5.03 0.10
N ALA A 76 -20.50 4.86 1.42
CA ALA A 76 -19.78 5.82 2.26
C ALA A 76 -18.25 5.81 2.04
N LEU A 77 -17.68 4.68 1.59
CA LEU A 77 -16.27 4.51 1.25
C LEU A 77 -15.30 5.07 2.32
N ALA A 78 -15.65 4.90 3.61
CA ALA A 78 -14.95 5.55 4.72
C ALA A 78 -13.40 5.42 4.69
N PRO A 79 -12.81 4.27 4.31
CA PRO A 79 -11.36 4.15 4.18
C PRO A 79 -10.72 5.07 3.14
N VAL A 80 -11.44 5.50 2.10
CA VAL A 80 -10.95 6.45 1.09
C VAL A 80 -10.86 7.84 1.71
N ALA A 81 -11.94 8.31 2.33
CA ALA A 81 -11.96 9.60 3.04
C ALA A 81 -10.91 9.68 4.16
N ASP A 82 -10.73 8.59 4.92
CA ASP A 82 -9.68 8.50 5.93
C ASP A 82 -8.25 8.56 5.31
N THR A 83 -8.07 8.04 4.09
CA THR A 83 -6.78 8.06 3.37
C THR A 83 -6.48 9.46 2.84
N GLU A 84 -7.46 10.14 2.27
CA GLU A 84 -7.34 11.55 1.84
C GLU A 84 -7.03 12.47 3.03
N TRP A 85 -7.76 12.32 4.14
CA TRP A 85 -7.45 13.02 5.38
C TRP A 85 -6.02 12.76 5.85
N ALA A 86 -5.55 11.51 5.77
CA ALA A 86 -4.18 11.18 6.17
C ALA A 86 -3.12 11.81 5.25
N LEU A 87 -3.41 11.99 3.96
CA LEU A 87 -2.54 12.68 3.02
C LEU A 87 -2.44 14.18 3.34
N ASP A 88 -3.56 14.83 3.66
CA ASP A 88 -3.58 16.22 4.12
C ASP A 88 -2.79 16.40 5.43
N GLU A 89 -2.94 15.48 6.38
CA GLU A 89 -2.19 15.50 7.63
C GLU A 89 -0.69 15.24 7.43
N VAL A 90 -0.32 14.35 6.51
CA VAL A 90 1.08 14.15 6.11
C VAL A 90 1.66 15.45 5.56
N ARG A 91 0.94 16.11 4.64
CA ARG A 91 1.35 17.39 4.06
C ARG A 91 1.52 18.47 5.12
N ALA A 92 0.57 18.57 6.05
CA ALA A 92 0.62 19.54 7.13
C ALA A 92 1.80 19.34 8.10
N ARG A 93 2.24 18.10 8.31
CA ARG A 93 3.30 17.75 9.28
C ARG A 93 4.69 17.66 8.67
N LEU A 94 4.79 17.21 7.42
CA LEU A 94 6.06 16.88 6.76
C LEU A 94 6.32 17.72 5.51
N GLY A 95 5.38 18.57 5.09
CA GLY A 95 5.50 19.44 3.92
C GLY A 95 5.07 18.79 2.61
N ASP A 96 5.33 19.49 1.51
CA ASP A 96 4.92 19.12 0.14
C ASP A 96 5.87 18.07 -0.45
N LEU A 97 5.89 16.88 0.14
CA LEU A 97 6.73 15.75 -0.28
C LEU A 97 5.94 14.75 -1.15
N PRO A 98 6.59 14.07 -2.12
CA PRO A 98 5.98 12.97 -2.86
C PRO A 98 5.64 11.80 -1.92
N VAL A 99 4.47 11.20 -2.14
CA VAL A 99 3.90 10.15 -1.29
C VAL A 99 3.71 8.85 -2.07
N ALA A 100 4.13 7.74 -1.45
CA ALA A 100 3.74 6.39 -1.83
C ALA A 100 2.62 5.88 -0.92
N LEU A 101 1.51 5.42 -1.51
CA LEU A 101 0.45 4.72 -0.79
C LEU A 101 0.73 3.22 -0.81
N VAL A 102 0.99 2.60 0.35
CA VAL A 102 1.33 1.17 0.46
C VAL A 102 0.21 0.45 1.21
N GLY A 103 -0.65 -0.27 0.50
CA GLY A 103 -1.91 -0.79 1.03
C GLY A 103 -2.12 -2.29 0.89
N HIS A 104 -2.61 -2.94 1.95
CA HIS A 104 -3.02 -4.35 1.93
C HIS A 104 -4.53 -4.54 1.83
N SER A 105 -5.00 -5.45 0.98
CA SER A 105 -6.42 -5.82 0.90
C SER A 105 -7.32 -4.60 0.64
N MET A 106 -8.24 -4.29 1.55
CA MET A 106 -9.03 -3.04 1.52
C MET A 106 -8.15 -1.79 1.46
N GLY A 107 -7.00 -1.75 2.14
CA GLY A 107 -6.07 -0.63 2.07
C GLY A 107 -5.41 -0.48 0.71
N GLY A 108 -5.20 -1.58 -0.02
CA GLY A 108 -4.74 -1.52 -1.41
C GLY A 108 -5.82 -0.93 -2.34
N ARG A 109 -7.09 -1.26 -2.10
CA ARG A 109 -8.22 -0.62 -2.79
C ARG A 109 -8.32 0.87 -2.44
N SER A 110 -8.20 1.23 -1.16
CA SER A 110 -8.18 2.64 -0.72
C SER A 110 -7.06 3.42 -1.39
N ALA A 111 -5.85 2.83 -1.50
CA ALA A 111 -4.72 3.45 -2.17
C ALA A 111 -5.02 3.79 -3.63
N ILE A 112 -5.69 2.88 -4.35
CA ILE A 112 -6.09 3.09 -5.74
C ILE A 112 -7.10 4.24 -5.83
N TYR A 113 -8.12 4.29 -4.96
CA TYR A 113 -9.12 5.36 -4.99
C TYR A 113 -8.51 6.73 -4.66
N ALA A 114 -7.60 6.79 -3.69
CA ALA A 114 -6.98 8.03 -3.23
C ALA A 114 -5.78 8.49 -4.10
N ALA A 115 -5.41 7.76 -5.16
CA ALA A 115 -4.23 8.06 -5.97
C ALA A 115 -4.32 9.37 -6.77
N GLY A 116 -5.53 9.96 -6.85
CA GLY A 116 -5.76 11.26 -7.48
C GLY A 116 -5.25 12.45 -6.66
N HIS A 117 -4.88 12.25 -5.39
CA HIS A 117 -4.31 13.30 -4.56
C HIS A 117 -2.97 13.79 -5.13
N ASP A 118 -2.73 15.11 -5.12
CA ASP A 118 -1.60 15.75 -5.82
C ASP A 118 -0.22 15.26 -5.34
N SER A 119 -0.10 14.91 -4.05
CA SER A 119 1.16 14.40 -3.49
C SER A 119 1.45 12.94 -3.87
N VAL A 120 0.47 12.18 -4.38
CA VAL A 120 0.65 10.75 -4.63
C VAL A 120 1.33 10.51 -5.97
N THR A 121 2.50 9.89 -5.93
CA THR A 121 3.28 9.50 -7.13
C THR A 121 3.38 7.99 -7.30
N THR A 122 3.22 7.24 -6.22
CA THR A 122 3.43 5.78 -6.18
C THR A 122 2.28 5.07 -5.47
N VAL A 123 1.82 3.95 -6.02
CA VAL A 123 0.82 3.07 -5.39
C VAL A 123 1.33 1.63 -5.31
N VAL A 124 1.31 1.04 -4.12
CA VAL A 124 1.66 -0.37 -3.89
C VAL A 124 0.45 -1.10 -3.33
N GLY A 125 -0.17 -1.95 -4.14
CA GLY A 125 -1.31 -2.80 -3.78
C GLY A 125 -0.87 -4.23 -3.43
N LEU A 126 -0.95 -4.59 -2.15
CA LEU A 126 -0.61 -5.90 -1.61
C LEU A 126 -1.88 -6.73 -1.41
N ALA A 127 -2.04 -7.80 -2.19
CA ALA A 127 -3.27 -8.61 -2.27
C ALA A 127 -4.54 -7.74 -2.25
N PRO A 128 -4.66 -6.72 -3.13
CA PRO A 128 -5.72 -5.73 -3.03
C PRO A 128 -7.08 -6.39 -3.26
N TRP A 129 -8.08 -5.99 -2.48
CA TRP A 129 -9.46 -6.39 -2.71
C TRP A 129 -10.05 -5.51 -3.82
N LEU A 130 -10.09 -6.03 -5.04
CA LEU A 130 -10.56 -5.30 -6.22
C LEU A 130 -11.87 -5.87 -6.76
N GLU A 131 -12.72 -4.96 -7.23
CA GLU A 131 -13.97 -5.24 -7.94
C GLU A 131 -13.89 -4.68 -9.37
N GLN A 132 -14.70 -5.24 -10.29
CA GLN A 132 -14.63 -4.92 -11.72
C GLN A 132 -14.84 -3.42 -12.02
N GLY A 133 -15.67 -2.75 -11.23
CA GLY A 133 -15.99 -1.33 -11.37
C GLY A 133 -15.06 -0.37 -10.62
N ASP A 134 -13.96 -0.85 -10.05
CA ASP A 134 -13.01 0.06 -9.39
C ASP A 134 -12.41 1.05 -10.41
N PRO A 135 -12.26 2.33 -10.05
CA PRO A 135 -11.77 3.36 -10.96
C PRO A 135 -10.26 3.21 -11.20
N SER A 136 -9.79 3.75 -12.32
CA SER A 136 -8.36 3.70 -12.69
C SER A 136 -7.80 5.00 -13.25
N GLU A 137 -8.65 5.95 -13.61
CA GLU A 137 -8.27 7.22 -14.22
C GLU A 137 -7.28 8.01 -13.33
N GLN A 138 -7.49 7.95 -12.01
CA GLN A 138 -6.65 8.61 -11.02
C GLN A 138 -5.22 8.04 -10.90
N LEU A 139 -4.92 6.91 -11.55
CA LEU A 139 -3.58 6.31 -11.59
C LEU A 139 -2.72 6.87 -12.74
N GLY A 140 -3.27 7.75 -13.60
CA GLY A 140 -2.52 8.38 -14.68
C GLY A 140 -1.25 9.10 -14.18
N GLY A 141 -0.10 8.73 -14.76
CA GLY A 141 1.20 9.30 -14.38
C GLY A 141 1.77 8.81 -13.05
N ARG A 142 1.16 7.81 -12.39
CA ARG A 142 1.68 7.19 -11.16
C ARG A 142 2.42 5.90 -11.49
N GLN A 143 3.41 5.57 -10.65
CA GLN A 143 4.07 4.26 -10.66
C GLN A 143 3.27 3.29 -9.78
N VAL A 144 2.89 2.13 -10.32
CA VAL A 144 2.00 1.18 -9.64
C VAL A 144 2.64 -0.19 -9.52
N LEU A 145 2.70 -0.74 -8.32
CA LEU A 145 3.04 -2.13 -8.06
C LEU A 145 1.82 -2.86 -7.52
N LEU A 146 1.41 -3.93 -8.19
CA LEU A 146 0.36 -4.83 -7.75
C LEU A 146 0.93 -6.21 -7.48
N VAL A 147 0.64 -6.73 -6.30
CA VAL A 147 1.25 -7.96 -5.78
C VAL A 147 0.16 -8.90 -5.29
N HIS A 148 0.16 -10.16 -5.71
CA HIS A 148 -0.87 -11.12 -5.27
C HIS A 148 -0.37 -12.57 -5.13
N GLY A 149 -0.82 -13.24 -4.07
CA GLY A 149 -0.64 -14.67 -3.89
C GLY A 149 -1.64 -15.49 -4.69
N THR A 150 -1.19 -16.50 -5.42
CA THR A 150 -2.08 -17.38 -6.22
C THR A 150 -2.94 -18.34 -5.40
N ALA A 151 -2.63 -18.53 -4.12
CA ALA A 151 -3.43 -19.35 -3.18
C ALA A 151 -4.31 -18.48 -2.26
N ASP A 152 -4.48 -17.21 -2.58
CA ASP A 152 -5.42 -16.32 -1.91
C ASP A 152 -6.87 -16.77 -2.17
N ARG A 153 -7.64 -16.91 -1.09
CA ARG A 153 -9.07 -17.29 -1.11
C ARG A 153 -9.98 -16.18 -0.58
N MET A 154 -9.42 -15.07 -0.13
CA MET A 154 -10.15 -13.92 0.37
C MET A 154 -10.29 -12.87 -0.72
N THR A 155 -9.22 -12.61 -1.46
CA THR A 155 -9.22 -11.74 -2.64
C THR A 155 -8.76 -12.51 -3.87
N SER A 156 -9.09 -11.98 -5.05
CA SER A 156 -8.85 -12.68 -6.32
C SER A 156 -7.59 -12.18 -7.00
N HIS A 157 -6.56 -13.03 -7.09
CA HIS A 157 -5.37 -12.73 -7.88
C HIS A 157 -5.70 -12.49 -9.37
N ARG A 158 -6.78 -13.09 -9.88
CA ARG A 158 -7.28 -12.85 -11.24
C ARG A 158 -7.89 -11.46 -11.38
N ALA A 159 -8.60 -10.97 -10.36
CA ALA A 159 -9.12 -9.60 -10.36
C ALA A 159 -7.96 -8.58 -10.38
N THR A 160 -6.89 -8.82 -9.62
CA THR A 160 -5.68 -8.00 -9.68
C THR A 160 -5.01 -8.04 -11.06
N ALA A 161 -4.89 -9.22 -11.68
CA ALA A 161 -4.35 -9.33 -13.03
C ALA A 161 -5.21 -8.59 -14.08
N ASN A 162 -6.53 -8.71 -13.99
CA ASN A 162 -7.46 -8.01 -14.88
C ASN A 162 -7.35 -6.48 -14.73
N PHE A 163 -7.29 -5.99 -13.49
CA PHE A 163 -7.11 -4.58 -13.21
C PHE A 163 -5.75 -4.08 -13.73
N ALA A 164 -4.66 -4.81 -13.47
CA ALA A 164 -3.33 -4.48 -13.97
C ALA A 164 -3.29 -4.38 -15.51
N ASN A 165 -3.90 -5.35 -16.21
CA ASN A 165 -3.97 -5.33 -17.67
C ASN A 165 -4.77 -4.13 -18.19
N ARG A 166 -5.87 -3.77 -17.51
CA ARG A 166 -6.69 -2.60 -17.87
C ARG A 166 -5.89 -1.31 -17.72
N ILE A 167 -5.30 -1.04 -16.56
CA ILE A 167 -4.56 0.21 -16.35
C ILE A 167 -3.30 0.31 -17.20
N LYS A 168 -2.67 -0.84 -17.52
CA LYS A 168 -1.57 -0.90 -18.49
C LYS A 168 -2.03 -0.47 -19.89
N ALA A 169 -3.21 -0.90 -20.32
CA ALA A 169 -3.79 -0.49 -21.61
C ALA A 169 -4.16 1.01 -21.62
N GLU A 170 -4.41 1.60 -20.45
CA GLU A 170 -4.61 3.04 -20.25
C GLU A 170 -3.29 3.84 -20.16
N GLY A 171 -2.13 3.17 -20.25
CA GLY A 171 -0.81 3.80 -20.25
C GLY A 171 -0.19 4.01 -18.87
N VAL A 172 -0.76 3.44 -17.80
CA VAL A 172 -0.18 3.49 -16.45
C VAL A 172 1.07 2.62 -16.38
N ASP A 173 2.11 3.13 -15.72
CA ASP A 173 3.31 2.35 -15.40
C ASP A 173 3.01 1.37 -14.27
N VAL A 174 2.60 0.16 -14.66
CA VAL A 174 2.21 -0.91 -13.73
C VAL A 174 3.12 -2.12 -13.82
N THR A 175 3.62 -2.53 -12.65
CA THR A 175 4.28 -3.82 -12.43
C THR A 175 3.32 -4.76 -11.70
N LEU A 176 3.11 -5.95 -12.25
CA LEU A 176 2.29 -7.01 -11.64
C LEU A 176 3.19 -8.19 -11.21
N VAL A 177 3.11 -8.56 -9.94
CA VAL A 177 3.85 -9.71 -9.38
C VAL A 177 2.89 -10.73 -8.80
N HIS A 178 2.94 -11.96 -9.32
CA HIS A 178 2.27 -13.11 -8.73
C HIS A 178 3.29 -13.95 -7.96
N ARG A 179 2.93 -14.48 -6.79
CA ARG A 179 3.69 -15.59 -6.20
C ARG A 179 2.87 -16.84 -5.98
N LEU A 180 3.50 -17.96 -6.36
CA LEU A 180 2.90 -19.28 -6.27
C LEU A 180 2.70 -19.67 -4.79
N GLY A 181 1.52 -20.16 -4.43
CA GLY A 181 1.26 -20.75 -3.12
C GLY A 181 1.09 -19.78 -1.93
N GLU A 182 1.24 -18.46 -2.13
CA GLU A 182 1.00 -17.47 -1.07
C GLU A 182 -0.49 -17.21 -0.86
N ARG A 183 -0.87 -16.96 0.41
CA ARG A 183 -2.24 -16.69 0.85
C ARG A 183 -2.44 -15.20 1.16
N HIS A 184 -3.68 -14.79 1.38
CA HIS A 184 -4.07 -13.40 1.65
C HIS A 184 -3.22 -12.66 2.69
N ALA A 185 -2.80 -13.37 3.75
CA ALA A 185 -2.04 -12.76 4.84
C ALA A 185 -0.58 -12.47 4.49
N MET A 186 -0.05 -13.00 3.38
CA MET A 186 1.33 -12.78 2.89
C MET A 186 2.41 -13.18 3.92
N LEU A 187 2.22 -14.32 4.59
CA LEU A 187 3.07 -14.76 5.71
C LEU A 187 4.03 -15.90 5.35
N ARG A 188 3.82 -16.64 4.24
CA ARG A 188 4.67 -17.81 3.95
C ARG A 188 6.08 -17.41 3.53
N ASN A 189 6.21 -16.33 2.77
CA ASN A 189 7.48 -15.73 2.36
C ASN A 189 7.56 -14.25 2.77
N ALA A 190 7.24 -13.95 4.02
CA ALA A 190 7.04 -12.59 4.54
C ALA A 190 8.17 -11.61 4.17
N SER A 191 9.44 -11.99 4.34
CA SER A 191 10.59 -11.13 4.01
C SER A 191 10.59 -10.69 2.55
N ALA A 192 10.42 -11.63 1.62
CA ALA A 192 10.38 -11.32 0.18
C ALA A 192 9.24 -10.37 -0.21
N TRP A 193 8.15 -10.31 0.56
CA TRP A 193 7.08 -9.34 0.36
C TRP A 193 7.45 -7.97 0.90
N HIS A 194 8.05 -7.92 2.08
CA HIS A 194 8.51 -6.68 2.68
C HIS A 194 9.61 -6.04 1.82
N ASP A 195 10.58 -6.84 1.36
CA ASP A 195 11.67 -6.40 0.47
C ASP A 195 11.11 -5.85 -0.83
N LEU A 196 10.26 -6.60 -1.53
CA LEU A 196 9.66 -6.15 -2.79
C LEU A 196 8.89 -4.83 -2.64
N ALA A 197 8.09 -4.70 -1.58
CA ALA A 197 7.32 -3.48 -1.32
C ALA A 197 8.25 -2.30 -0.99
N ALA A 198 9.27 -2.53 -0.16
CA ALA A 198 10.23 -1.51 0.23
C ALA A 198 11.10 -1.05 -0.95
N ASP A 199 11.67 -1.98 -1.70
CA ASP A 199 12.54 -1.70 -2.84
C ASP A 199 11.80 -0.88 -3.91
N PHE A 200 10.57 -1.28 -4.25
CA PHE A 200 9.75 -0.52 -5.21
C PHE A 200 9.36 0.86 -4.67
N THR A 201 8.93 0.94 -3.41
CA THR A 201 8.56 2.21 -2.76
C THR A 201 9.74 3.18 -2.75
N CYS A 202 10.92 2.72 -2.33
CA CYS A 202 12.09 3.58 -2.21
C CYS A 202 12.66 3.97 -3.58
N SER A 203 12.74 3.02 -4.51
CA SER A 203 13.27 3.28 -5.86
C SER A 203 12.37 4.25 -6.63
N SER A 204 11.05 4.15 -6.49
CA SER A 204 10.11 5.04 -7.18
C SER A 204 10.07 6.46 -6.61
N LEU A 205 10.30 6.63 -5.30
CA LEU A 205 10.22 7.93 -4.62
C LEU A 205 11.50 8.74 -4.67
N VAL A 206 12.65 8.13 -4.34
CA VAL A 206 13.92 8.85 -4.12
C VAL A 206 15.05 8.35 -5.03
N GLY A 207 14.71 7.52 -6.02
CA GLY A 207 15.68 6.80 -6.83
C GLY A 207 16.41 5.71 -6.05
N ALA A 208 16.92 4.70 -6.76
CA ALA A 208 17.71 3.65 -6.12
C ALA A 208 18.97 4.26 -5.48
N ALA A 209 19.13 4.12 -4.16
CA ALA A 209 20.48 3.98 -3.63
C ALA A 209 21.00 2.60 -4.06
N PRO A 210 22.28 2.43 -4.41
CA PRO A 210 22.80 1.14 -4.84
C PRO A 210 22.71 0.12 -3.70
N SER A 211 21.69 -0.73 -3.73
CA SER A 211 21.62 -1.94 -2.91
C SER A 211 22.23 -3.09 -3.71
N ALA A 212 23.15 -3.82 -3.07
CA ALA A 212 23.90 -4.91 -3.67
C ALA A 212 22.94 -5.94 -4.32
N ILE A 213 23.24 -6.25 -5.59
CA ILE A 213 22.51 -7.21 -6.42
C ILE A 213 22.35 -8.55 -5.67
N VAL A 214 21.12 -8.90 -5.31
CA VAL A 214 20.75 -10.29 -5.02
C VAL A 214 20.24 -10.89 -6.34
N ASP A 215 21.11 -11.65 -7.00
CA ASP A 215 20.75 -12.45 -8.17
C ASP A 215 19.84 -13.61 -7.73
N THR A 216 18.55 -13.51 -8.02
CA THR A 216 17.57 -14.59 -7.73
C THR A 216 17.48 -15.65 -8.83
N ARG A 217 18.49 -15.81 -9.70
CA ARG A 217 18.46 -16.82 -10.78
C ARG A 217 18.95 -18.23 -10.39
N LYS A 218 19.15 -18.55 -9.11
CA LYS A 218 19.73 -19.86 -8.72
C LYS A 218 18.80 -20.94 -8.15
N ASP A 219 17.52 -20.68 -7.92
CA ASP A 219 16.65 -21.69 -7.28
C ASP A 219 15.73 -22.47 -8.24
N ALA A 220 16.05 -22.49 -9.54
CA ALA A 220 15.35 -23.30 -10.54
C ALA A 220 16.28 -24.32 -11.21
N ALA A 221 17.06 -25.06 -10.42
CA ALA A 221 17.64 -26.34 -10.83
C ALA A 221 18.19 -27.08 -9.59
N SER A 222 17.35 -27.89 -8.95
CA SER A 222 17.73 -29.12 -8.24
C SER A 222 16.50 -30.00 -8.10
#